data_AF-A0A9E5KQ41-F1
#
_entry.id   AF-A0A9E5KQ41-F1
#
_cell.length_a   1.000
_cell.length_b   1.000
_cell.length_c   1.000
_cell.angle_alpha   90.00
_cell.angle_beta   90.00
_cell.angle_gamma   90.00
#
_symmetry.space_group_name_H-M   'P 1'
#
loop_
_entity.id
_entity.type
_entity.pdbx_description
1 polymer ?
#
loop_
_entity_poly.entity_id
_entity_poly.type
_entity_poly.pdbx_seq_one_letter_code
_entity_poly.pdbx_strand_id
1 'polypeptide(L)'
;MSALERIGDLLRAAHLDSALTSPEAIRSIVSERRRATGIGSDDAYADLAARSSAEFGKLREQISVPETWLFRYPSSFETLRAQFMRQARRPVRALSVACATGAEPFSIAATALAAGVHPDDIQVLAIDPNPDALERARTGDLGRMAARGEIPDWAQQYVTVLPNNVRVAQEARACVDLREGSAPAALFGLERGSFDAVFCRNLAIYLSDTGRRAIGEQLDAMLHPDGILYLGHAERPALFGLEDGFESVQGGQPGAFAFARRSVAAPGLKSPDPFQSDRWVDRDRAPFTQTSPTRPTTPAAPKPLSTNASSPAHAPAPVTSNAPTESKMLQSARAAADAGNLRQAADIAERIHSTGDRSLALMELLGSVHLGLGDSTRAESAWRQVVYLDPQNVEALLHLAILADRRGDAALAQRYRGRAAKGTS
;
A
#
# COMPACT_ATOMS: atom_id res chain seq x y z
N MET A 1 36.76 2.86 -0.02
CA MET A 1 35.30 2.75 0.13
C MET A 1 34.66 3.61 -0.95
N SER A 2 33.82 3.01 -1.80
CA SER A 2 33.11 3.72 -2.87
C SER A 2 32.05 4.67 -2.32
N ALA A 3 31.61 5.65 -3.12
CA ALA A 3 30.50 6.53 -2.76
C ALA A 3 29.22 5.76 -2.36
N LEU A 4 28.89 4.68 -3.08
CA LEU A 4 27.72 3.85 -2.81
C LEU A 4 27.85 3.07 -1.50
N GLU A 5 29.05 2.58 -1.17
CA GLU A 5 29.30 1.93 0.12
C GLU A 5 29.10 2.92 1.28
N ARG A 6 29.61 4.15 1.13
CA ARG A 6 29.43 5.23 2.13
C ARG A 6 27.96 5.61 2.30
N ILE A 7 27.21 5.72 1.20
CA ILE A 7 25.76 5.96 1.25
C ILE A 7 25.04 4.79 1.91
N GLY A 8 25.45 3.56 1.61
CA GLY A 8 24.94 2.36 2.27
C GLY A 8 25.19 2.37 3.78
N ASP A 9 26.37 2.79 4.23
CA ASP A 9 26.68 2.94 5.66
C ASP A 9 25.80 3.99 6.33
N LEU A 10 25.56 5.15 5.67
CA LEU A 10 24.66 6.18 6.19
C LEU A 10 23.22 5.65 6.33
N LEU A 11 22.74 4.90 5.34
CA LEU A 11 21.41 4.30 5.37
C LEU A 11 21.29 3.26 6.49
N ARG A 12 22.29 2.38 6.64
CA ARG A 12 22.34 1.40 7.74
C ARG A 12 22.35 2.07 9.11
N ALA A 13 23.12 3.14 9.27
CA ALA A 13 23.16 3.92 10.51
C ALA A 13 21.80 4.59 10.82
N ALA A 14 20.97 4.84 9.80
CA ALA A 14 19.61 5.34 9.93
C ALA A 14 18.55 4.23 9.93
N HIS A 15 18.93 2.99 10.27
CA HIS A 15 18.06 1.83 10.33
C HIS A 15 17.36 1.45 9.01
N LEU A 16 17.82 1.97 7.87
CA LEU A 16 17.43 1.51 6.54
C LEU A 16 18.40 0.44 6.10
N ASP A 17 17.94 -0.80 5.96
CA ASP A 17 18.83 -1.87 5.56
C ASP A 17 19.13 -1.79 4.06
N SER A 18 20.11 -0.95 3.72
CA SER A 18 20.54 -0.74 2.34
C SER A 18 21.09 -2.01 1.71
N ALA A 19 21.51 -3.00 2.51
CA ALA A 19 21.98 -4.30 2.00
C ALA A 19 20.82 -5.14 1.45
N LEU A 20 19.59 -4.81 1.86
CA LEU A 20 18.37 -5.45 1.40
C LEU A 20 17.67 -4.64 0.32
N THR A 21 18.16 -3.43 0.01
CA THR A 21 17.67 -2.62 -1.10
C THR A 21 18.46 -2.93 -2.36
N SER A 22 17.82 -3.01 -3.54
CA SER A 22 18.54 -3.24 -4.80
C SER A 22 19.62 -2.16 -5.03
N PRO A 23 20.90 -2.55 -5.30
CA PRO A 23 21.97 -1.60 -5.62
C PRO A 23 21.64 -0.69 -6.81
N GLU A 24 20.87 -1.19 -7.78
CA GLU A 24 20.38 -0.44 -8.93
C GLU A 24 19.38 0.65 -8.50
N ALA A 25 18.47 0.33 -7.57
CA ALA A 25 17.53 1.29 -7.02
C ALA A 25 18.26 2.42 -6.26
N ILE A 26 19.22 2.07 -5.40
CA ILE A 26 20.05 3.06 -4.70
C ILE A 26 20.80 3.94 -5.70
N ARG A 27 21.44 3.36 -6.73
CA ARG A 27 22.13 4.13 -7.78
C ARG A 27 21.21 5.09 -8.51
N SER A 28 20.00 4.64 -8.86
CA SER A 28 19.00 5.47 -9.54
C SER A 28 18.60 6.67 -8.70
N ILE A 29 18.31 6.44 -7.42
CA ILE A 29 17.92 7.48 -6.46
C ILE A 29 19.06 8.47 -6.24
N VAL A 30 20.29 7.98 -6.02
CA VAL A 30 21.48 8.84 -5.86
C VAL A 30 21.70 9.72 -7.09
N SER A 31 21.56 9.16 -8.29
CA SER A 31 21.65 9.92 -9.54
C SER A 31 20.58 11.02 -9.68
N GLU A 32 19.38 10.78 -9.19
CA GLU A 32 18.31 11.78 -9.15
C GLU A 32 18.59 12.90 -8.13
N ARG A 33 18.99 12.54 -6.91
CA ARG A 33 19.37 13.52 -5.88
C ARG A 33 20.57 14.36 -6.30
N ARG A 34 21.56 13.77 -6.97
CA ARG A 34 22.70 14.48 -7.59
C ARG A 34 22.24 15.54 -8.59
N ARG A 35 21.31 15.20 -9.48
CA ARG A 35 20.74 16.16 -10.43
C ARG A 35 20.00 17.27 -9.72
N ALA A 36 19.22 16.96 -8.68
CA ALA A 36 18.47 17.94 -7.89
C ALA A 36 19.38 18.91 -7.11
N THR A 37 20.57 18.46 -6.70
CA THR A 37 21.56 19.26 -5.96
C THR A 37 22.62 19.91 -6.85
N GLY A 38 22.65 19.60 -8.15
CA GLY A 38 23.67 20.06 -9.09
C GLY A 38 25.05 19.40 -8.90
N ILE A 39 25.12 18.27 -8.20
CA ILE A 39 26.40 17.61 -7.87
C ILE A 39 26.85 16.63 -8.96
N GLY A 40 28.04 16.91 -9.52
CA GLY A 40 28.63 16.18 -10.64
C GLY A 40 29.38 14.87 -10.29
N SER A 41 29.53 14.52 -9.01
CA SER A 41 30.23 13.29 -8.58
C SER A 41 29.44 12.55 -7.49
N ASP A 42 29.42 11.21 -7.55
CA ASP A 42 28.84 10.37 -6.49
C ASP A 42 29.58 10.59 -5.17
N ASP A 43 30.90 10.76 -5.20
CA ASP A 43 31.67 10.97 -3.99
C ASP A 43 31.32 12.30 -3.30
N ALA A 44 31.18 13.37 -4.10
CA ALA A 44 30.78 14.68 -3.60
C ALA A 44 29.35 14.68 -3.05
N TYR A 45 28.47 13.83 -3.61
CA TYR A 45 27.11 13.66 -3.11
C TYR A 45 27.08 12.86 -1.81
N ALA A 46 27.86 11.77 -1.72
CA ALA A 46 28.01 11.02 -0.48
C ALA A 46 28.50 11.94 0.67
N ASP A 47 29.44 12.84 0.39
CA ASP A 47 29.90 13.84 1.37
C ASP A 47 28.80 14.84 1.75
N LEU A 48 27.96 15.26 0.80
CA LEU A 48 26.81 16.13 1.10
C LEU A 48 25.78 15.40 1.96
N ALA A 49 25.42 14.16 1.60
CA ALA A 49 24.47 13.35 2.35
C ALA A 49 24.97 13.11 3.79
N ALA A 50 26.26 12.85 3.97
CA ALA A 50 26.84 12.65 5.31
C ALA A 50 26.77 13.91 6.20
N ARG A 51 26.93 15.10 5.63
CA ARG A 51 27.02 16.37 6.40
C ARG A 51 25.71 17.13 6.54
N SER A 52 24.71 16.83 5.69
CA SER A 52 23.45 17.54 5.62
C SER A 52 22.28 16.63 5.96
N SER A 53 21.78 16.73 7.20
CA SER A 53 20.60 15.99 7.65
C SER A 53 19.38 16.25 6.75
N ALA A 54 19.23 17.48 6.24
CA ALA A 54 18.16 17.86 5.33
C ALA A 54 18.26 17.14 3.97
N GLU A 55 19.46 16.99 3.41
CA GLU A 55 19.63 16.27 2.13
C GLU A 55 19.54 14.76 2.34
N PHE A 56 20.11 14.24 3.42
CA PHE A 56 19.97 12.84 3.78
C PHE A 56 18.50 12.44 4.01
N GLY A 57 17.69 13.32 4.63
CA GLY A 57 16.25 13.13 4.77
C GLY A 57 15.54 12.98 3.42
N LYS A 58 15.90 13.79 2.41
CA LYS A 58 15.35 13.69 1.05
C LYS A 58 15.81 12.41 0.32
N LEU A 59 17.05 11.98 0.54
CA LEU A 59 17.56 10.71 0.03
C LEU A 59 16.76 9.54 0.62
N ARG A 60 16.58 9.55 1.94
CA ARG A 60 15.78 8.55 2.66
C ARG A 60 14.34 8.49 2.15
N GLU A 61 13.70 9.64 1.98
CA GLU A 61 12.31 9.72 1.50
C GLU A 61 12.12 9.07 0.12
N GLN A 62 13.11 9.18 -0.78
CA GLN A 62 13.07 8.52 -2.09
C GLN A 62 13.34 7.01 -2.05
N ILE A 63 13.97 6.52 -0.98
CA ILE A 63 14.24 5.09 -0.76
C ILE A 63 13.03 4.40 -0.11
N SER A 64 12.31 5.11 0.75
CA SER A 64 11.08 4.62 1.37
C SER A 64 9.94 4.44 0.36
N VAL A 65 8.95 3.62 0.71
CA VAL A 65 7.73 3.46 -0.09
C VAL A 65 7.06 4.83 -0.25
N PRO A 66 7.01 5.40 -1.47
CA PRO A 66 6.81 6.83 -1.64
C PRO A 66 5.35 7.24 -1.45
N GLU A 67 4.39 6.33 -1.65
CA GLU A 67 2.97 6.68 -1.61
C GLU A 67 2.06 5.58 -1.04
N THR A 68 1.20 6.00 -0.14
CA THR A 68 0.11 5.19 0.45
C THR A 68 -1.20 6.00 0.42
N TRP A 69 -2.34 5.32 0.36
CA TRP A 69 -3.67 5.93 0.43
C TRP A 69 -4.65 5.00 1.12
N LEU A 70 -5.72 5.58 1.65
CA LEU A 70 -6.73 4.86 2.41
C LEU A 70 -7.42 3.84 1.51
N PHE A 71 -7.64 2.64 2.07
CA PHE A 71 -8.34 1.54 1.43
C PHE A 71 -7.80 1.15 0.05
N ARG A 72 -6.48 1.30 -0.17
CA ARG A 72 -5.81 0.82 -1.39
C ARG A 72 -6.13 -0.67 -1.59
N TYR A 73 -6.64 -1.06 -2.77
CA TYR A 73 -7.25 -2.37 -3.04
C TYR A 73 -8.46 -2.65 -2.13
N PRO A 74 -9.63 -2.04 -2.39
CA PRO A 74 -10.82 -2.15 -1.54
C PRO A 74 -11.23 -3.60 -1.24
N SER A 75 -11.09 -4.51 -2.21
CA SER A 75 -11.34 -5.95 -2.05
C SER A 75 -10.54 -6.60 -0.92
N SER A 76 -9.32 -6.12 -0.65
CA SER A 76 -8.50 -6.59 0.49
C SER A 76 -9.19 -6.26 1.81
N PHE A 77 -9.72 -5.04 1.92
CA PHE A 77 -10.38 -4.56 3.13
C PHE A 77 -11.78 -5.15 3.32
N GLU A 78 -12.51 -5.48 2.25
CA GLU A 78 -13.74 -6.28 2.37
C GLU A 78 -13.45 -7.69 2.89
N THR A 79 -12.39 -8.32 2.39
CA THR A 79 -11.94 -9.64 2.85
C THR A 79 -11.52 -9.59 4.32
N LEU A 80 -10.76 -8.55 4.71
CA LEU A 80 -10.38 -8.29 6.10
C LEU A 80 -11.59 -8.04 7.00
N ARG A 81 -12.58 -7.26 6.54
CA ARG A 81 -13.81 -6.99 7.29
C ARG A 81 -14.57 -8.28 7.57
N ALA A 82 -14.73 -9.13 6.55
CA ALA A 82 -15.37 -10.43 6.70
C ALA A 82 -14.59 -11.35 7.66
N GLN A 83 -13.26 -11.30 7.65
CA GLN A 83 -12.43 -12.00 8.64
C GLN A 83 -12.71 -11.50 10.06
N PHE A 84 -12.61 -10.20 10.30
CA PHE A 84 -12.80 -9.62 11.63
C PHE A 84 -14.23 -9.75 12.15
N MET A 85 -15.25 -9.74 11.29
CA MET A 85 -16.63 -10.01 11.70
C MET A 85 -16.79 -11.41 12.30
N ARG A 86 -16.08 -12.42 11.76
CA ARG A 86 -16.07 -13.78 12.34
C ARG A 86 -15.34 -13.83 13.69
N GLN A 87 -14.41 -12.90 13.90
CA GLN A 87 -13.56 -12.81 15.09
C GLN A 87 -14.03 -11.75 16.09
N ALA A 88 -15.15 -11.04 15.84
CA ALA A 88 -15.54 -9.83 16.58
C ALA A 88 -15.80 -10.02 18.09
N ARG A 89 -15.79 -11.27 18.57
CA ARG A 89 -15.92 -11.63 19.99
C ARG A 89 -14.58 -11.83 20.70
N ARG A 90 -13.46 -11.59 20.03
CA ARG A 90 -12.11 -11.67 20.61
C ARG A 90 -11.24 -10.50 20.13
N PRO A 91 -10.14 -10.20 20.84
CA PRO A 91 -9.14 -9.28 20.35
C PRO A 91 -8.57 -9.69 18.99
N VAL A 92 -8.33 -8.70 18.14
CA VAL A 92 -7.74 -8.88 16.80
C VAL A 92 -6.42 -8.12 16.72
N ARG A 93 -5.42 -8.76 16.10
CA ARG A 93 -4.08 -8.19 15.93
C ARG A 93 -3.71 -8.12 14.47
N ALA A 94 -3.25 -6.96 14.02
CA ALA A 94 -2.77 -6.77 12.66
C ALA A 94 -1.37 -6.13 12.63
N LEU A 95 -0.62 -6.45 11.59
CA LEU A 95 0.69 -5.87 11.31
C LEU A 95 0.65 -5.19 9.93
N SER A 96 1.13 -3.95 9.83
CA SER A 96 1.39 -3.25 8.57
C SER A 96 2.89 -2.97 8.45
N VAL A 97 3.52 -3.61 7.46
CA VAL A 97 4.96 -3.48 7.18
C VAL A 97 5.17 -2.42 6.10
N ALA A 98 6.07 -1.45 6.36
CA ALA A 98 6.33 -0.29 5.51
C ALA A 98 5.08 0.60 5.35
N CYS A 99 4.52 1.03 6.48
CA CYS A 99 3.24 1.71 6.55
C CYS A 99 3.22 3.16 6.00
N ALA A 100 4.38 3.71 5.64
CA ALA A 100 4.58 5.06 5.15
C ALA A 100 3.88 6.12 6.04
N THR A 101 3.01 6.96 5.48
CA THR A 101 2.30 8.01 6.22
C THR A 101 1.05 7.50 6.97
N GLY A 102 0.88 6.19 7.12
CA GLY A 102 -0.11 5.58 8.01
C GLY A 102 -1.48 5.30 7.38
N ALA A 103 -1.69 5.57 6.09
CA ALA A 103 -2.99 5.32 5.47
C ALA A 103 -3.41 3.84 5.53
N GLU A 104 -2.47 2.90 5.36
CA GLU A 104 -2.76 1.47 5.48
C GLU A 104 -3.19 1.06 6.90
N PRO A 105 -2.41 1.31 7.97
CA PRO A 105 -2.83 0.89 9.31
C PRO A 105 -4.11 1.58 9.79
N PHE A 106 -4.38 2.83 9.38
CA PHE A 106 -5.67 3.46 9.66
C PHE A 106 -6.83 2.79 8.91
N SER A 107 -6.60 2.31 7.69
CA SER A 107 -7.61 1.53 6.96
C SER A 107 -7.88 0.20 7.66
N ILE A 108 -6.85 -0.49 8.15
CA ILE A 108 -6.97 -1.74 8.93
C ILE A 108 -7.80 -1.50 10.21
N ALA A 109 -7.47 -0.45 10.98
CA ALA A 109 -8.18 -0.10 12.21
C ALA A 109 -9.65 0.25 11.94
N ALA A 110 -9.92 1.08 10.93
CA ALA A 110 -11.28 1.42 10.52
C ALA A 110 -12.08 0.18 10.07
N THR A 111 -11.44 -0.77 9.39
CA THR A 111 -12.06 -2.05 9.02
C THR A 111 -12.45 -2.88 10.24
N ALA A 112 -11.59 -2.97 11.25
CA ALA A 112 -11.88 -3.69 12.48
C ALA A 112 -13.04 -3.05 13.27
N LEU A 113 -13.05 -1.73 13.38
CA LEU A 113 -14.15 -0.97 14.01
C LEU A 113 -15.46 -1.18 13.24
N ALA A 114 -15.44 -1.11 11.91
CA ALA A 114 -16.60 -1.36 11.06
C ALA A 114 -17.09 -2.82 11.10
N ALA A 115 -16.20 -3.77 11.42
CA ALA A 115 -16.55 -5.18 11.65
C ALA A 115 -17.21 -5.42 13.02
N GLY A 116 -17.29 -4.38 13.87
CA GLY A 116 -17.91 -4.45 15.20
C GLY A 116 -16.96 -4.91 16.30
N VAL A 117 -15.65 -4.93 16.07
CA VAL A 117 -14.65 -5.20 17.12
C VAL A 117 -14.59 -3.99 18.05
N HIS A 118 -14.59 -4.22 19.36
CA HIS A 118 -14.48 -3.14 20.34
C HIS A 118 -13.10 -2.44 20.22
N PRO A 119 -13.00 -1.09 20.31
CA PRO A 119 -11.73 -0.39 20.14
C PRO A 119 -10.57 -0.91 21.02
N ASP A 120 -10.85 -1.27 22.28
CA ASP A 120 -9.85 -1.80 23.21
C ASP A 120 -9.35 -3.21 22.84
N ASP A 121 -10.06 -3.90 21.95
CA ASP A 121 -9.76 -5.24 21.46
C ASP A 121 -9.06 -5.20 20.08
N ILE A 122 -8.72 -4.01 19.56
CA ILE A 122 -8.03 -3.84 18.29
C ILE A 122 -6.59 -3.39 18.53
N GLN A 123 -5.63 -4.13 17.97
CA GLN A 123 -4.23 -3.73 17.94
C GLN A 123 -3.67 -3.81 16.53
N VAL A 124 -3.27 -2.66 15.98
CA VAL A 124 -2.58 -2.56 14.70
C VAL A 124 -1.16 -2.09 14.94
N LEU A 125 -0.18 -2.98 14.81
CA LEU A 125 1.23 -2.60 14.80
C LEU A 125 1.60 -2.15 13.38
N ALA A 126 2.20 -0.99 13.26
CA ALA A 126 2.63 -0.42 12.00
C ALA A 126 4.10 -0.01 12.09
N ILE A 127 4.90 -0.49 11.15
CA ILE A 127 6.34 -0.22 11.12
C ILE A 127 6.74 0.53 9.86
N ASP A 128 7.63 1.50 10.00
CA ASP A 128 8.25 2.18 8.86
C ASP A 128 9.65 2.68 9.24
N PRO A 129 10.64 2.65 8.33
CA PRO A 129 11.96 3.20 8.60
C PRO A 129 12.03 4.73 8.47
N ASN A 130 10.98 5.41 8.01
CA ASN A 130 10.97 6.86 7.86
C ASN A 130 10.30 7.55 9.06
N PRO A 131 11.06 8.07 10.05
CA PRO A 131 10.49 8.77 11.19
C PRO A 131 9.66 10.00 10.80
N ASP A 132 9.98 10.69 9.70
CA ASP A 132 9.19 11.84 9.24
C ASP A 132 7.81 11.40 8.73
N ALA A 133 7.72 10.21 8.14
CA ALA A 133 6.44 9.62 7.73
C ALA A 133 5.63 9.17 8.94
N LEU A 134 6.28 8.59 9.96
CA LEU A 134 5.66 8.21 11.22
C LEU A 134 5.15 9.43 12.01
N GLU A 135 5.91 10.53 12.08
CA GLU A 135 5.44 11.78 12.70
C GLU A 135 4.19 12.30 12.00
N ARG A 136 4.16 12.28 10.66
CA ARG A 136 2.95 12.63 9.90
C ARG A 136 1.80 11.68 10.22
N ALA A 137 2.05 10.37 10.26
CA ALA A 137 1.05 9.37 10.60
C ALA A 137 0.45 9.61 12.00
N ARG A 138 1.27 9.93 13.02
CA ARG A 138 0.81 10.22 14.40
C ARG A 138 -0.22 11.35 14.48
N THR A 139 -0.16 12.32 13.57
CA THR A 139 -1.16 13.41 13.55
C THR A 139 -2.55 12.90 13.18
N GLY A 140 -2.64 11.87 12.33
CA GLY A 140 -3.89 11.43 11.73
C GLY A 140 -4.45 12.33 10.63
N ASP A 141 -3.74 13.42 10.30
CA ASP A 141 -4.06 14.32 9.22
C ASP A 141 -3.20 13.93 8.00
N LEU A 142 -3.79 13.15 7.12
CA LEU A 142 -3.18 12.67 5.88
C LEU A 142 -3.32 13.73 4.77
N GLY A 143 -2.41 13.74 3.82
CA GLY A 143 -2.53 14.61 2.63
C GLY A 143 -3.79 14.29 1.82
N ARG A 144 -4.30 15.26 1.04
CA ARG A 144 -5.52 15.07 0.23
C ARG A 144 -5.49 13.81 -0.65
N MET A 145 -4.32 13.47 -1.19
CA MET A 145 -4.14 12.29 -2.04
C MET A 145 -4.29 10.95 -1.32
N ALA A 146 -4.43 10.95 0.01
CA ALA A 146 -4.78 9.75 0.76
C ALA A 146 -6.24 9.30 0.53
N ALA A 147 -7.11 10.18 0.03
CA ALA A 147 -8.50 9.87 -0.36
C ALA A 147 -8.70 9.83 -1.88
N ARG A 148 -7.65 9.48 -2.64
CA ARG A 148 -7.74 9.34 -4.11
C ARG A 148 -8.46 8.07 -4.56
N GLY A 149 -8.45 7.05 -3.71
CA GLY A 149 -9.19 5.81 -3.92
C GLY A 149 -10.58 5.89 -3.30
N GLU A 150 -11.39 4.88 -3.59
CA GLU A 150 -12.69 4.70 -2.97
C GLU A 150 -12.54 4.45 -1.46
N ILE A 151 -13.29 5.22 -0.65
CA ILE A 151 -13.47 4.96 0.77
C ILE A 151 -14.78 4.17 0.90
N PRO A 152 -14.75 2.91 1.37
CA PRO A 152 -15.96 2.11 1.50
C PRO A 152 -17.02 2.76 2.40
N ASP A 153 -18.30 2.55 2.11
CA ASP A 153 -19.41 3.17 2.85
C ASP A 153 -19.35 2.91 4.37
N TRP A 154 -19.00 1.69 4.77
CA TRP A 154 -18.85 1.31 6.18
C TRP A 154 -17.69 2.03 6.88
N ALA A 155 -16.74 2.61 6.12
CA ALA A 155 -15.57 3.30 6.62
C ALA A 155 -15.76 4.83 6.71
N GLN A 156 -16.78 5.40 6.06
CA GLN A 156 -16.96 6.85 5.93
C GLN A 156 -17.02 7.57 7.29
N GLN A 157 -17.57 6.92 8.33
CA GLN A 157 -17.62 7.50 9.68
C GLN A 157 -16.23 7.67 10.33
N TYR A 158 -15.22 6.91 9.89
CA TYR A 158 -13.87 6.96 10.44
C TYR A 158 -12.93 7.87 9.65
N VAL A 159 -13.40 8.45 8.53
CA VAL A 159 -12.59 9.25 7.61
C VAL A 159 -13.34 10.51 7.21
N THR A 160 -12.79 11.67 7.54
CA THR A 160 -13.31 12.97 7.10
C THR A 160 -12.44 13.51 5.97
N VAL A 161 -12.98 13.58 4.76
CA VAL A 161 -12.29 14.21 3.61
C VAL A 161 -12.55 15.72 3.64
N LEU A 162 -11.48 16.49 3.79
CA LEU A 162 -11.50 17.96 3.81
C LEU A 162 -10.93 18.51 2.48
N PRO A 163 -11.07 19.81 2.19
CA PRO A 163 -10.55 20.39 0.93
C PRO A 163 -9.06 20.15 0.68
N ASN A 164 -8.21 20.18 1.72
CA ASN A 164 -6.75 20.11 1.56
C ASN A 164 -6.11 18.87 2.19
N ASN A 165 -6.86 18.11 2.99
CA ASN A 165 -6.34 16.99 3.75
C ASN A 165 -7.45 15.97 4.03
N VAL A 166 -7.08 14.86 4.64
CA VAL A 166 -7.98 13.81 5.11
C VAL A 166 -7.69 13.60 6.58
N ARG A 167 -8.73 13.60 7.41
CA ARG A 167 -8.61 13.38 8.85
C ARG A 167 -9.16 12.02 9.22
N VAL A 168 -8.35 11.23 9.93
CA VAL A 168 -8.75 9.94 10.50
C VAL A 168 -9.35 10.13 11.89
N ALA A 169 -10.47 9.46 12.16
CA ALA A 169 -11.15 9.49 13.46
C ALA A 169 -10.23 9.06 14.60
N GLN A 170 -10.39 9.68 15.77
CA GLN A 170 -9.54 9.42 16.94
C GLN A 170 -9.58 7.95 17.38
N GLU A 171 -10.74 7.30 17.30
CA GLU A 171 -10.93 5.90 17.68
C GLU A 171 -10.07 4.97 16.82
N ALA A 172 -10.07 5.15 15.50
CA ALA A 172 -9.20 4.38 14.59
C ALA A 172 -7.71 4.65 14.84
N ARG A 173 -7.34 5.91 15.14
CA ARG A 173 -5.95 6.28 15.45
C ARG A 173 -5.45 5.64 16.75
N ALA A 174 -6.31 5.55 17.76
CA ALA A 174 -5.96 4.97 19.05
C ALA A 174 -5.67 3.46 18.98
N CYS A 175 -6.12 2.78 17.93
CA CYS A 175 -5.87 1.37 17.68
C CYS A 175 -4.50 1.08 17.04
N VAL A 176 -3.77 2.11 16.58
CA VAL A 176 -2.53 1.97 15.81
C VAL A 176 -1.31 2.31 16.68
N ASP A 177 -0.39 1.35 16.80
CA ASP A 177 0.95 1.55 17.36
C ASP A 177 1.97 1.73 16.22
N LEU A 178 2.67 2.86 16.21
CA LEU A 178 3.62 3.25 15.16
C LEU A 178 5.05 3.09 15.67
N ARG A 179 5.84 2.19 15.06
CA ARG A 179 7.23 1.94 15.44
C ARG A 179 8.19 2.23 14.29
N GLU A 180 9.30 2.89 14.63
CA GLU A 180 10.40 3.08 13.69
C GLU A 180 11.17 1.78 13.49
N GLY A 181 11.40 1.41 12.23
CA GLY A 181 12.29 0.30 11.90
C GLY A 181 12.12 -0.23 10.49
N SER A 182 13.20 -0.77 9.93
CA SER A 182 13.20 -1.46 8.63
C SER A 182 12.99 -2.96 8.81
N ALA A 183 12.11 -3.53 7.99
CA ALA A 183 12.03 -4.99 7.85
C ALA A 183 13.28 -5.51 7.10
N PRO A 184 13.74 -6.74 7.40
CA PRO A 184 13.22 -7.68 8.38
C PRO A 184 13.69 -7.40 9.82
N ALA A 185 14.69 -6.54 10.02
CA ALA A 185 15.30 -6.32 11.34
C ALA A 185 14.28 -5.97 12.44
N ALA A 186 13.37 -5.04 12.14
CA ALA A 186 12.31 -4.60 13.02
C ALA A 186 11.21 -5.65 13.29
N LEU A 187 11.21 -6.75 12.53
CA LEU A 187 10.27 -7.85 12.72
C LEU A 187 10.82 -8.91 13.69
N PHE A 188 12.14 -8.95 13.91
CA PHE A 188 12.71 -9.87 14.88
C PHE A 188 12.27 -9.52 16.31
N GLY A 189 11.88 -10.54 17.06
CA GLY A 189 11.43 -10.40 18.45
C GLY A 189 9.94 -10.08 18.59
N LEU A 190 9.22 -9.83 17.49
CA LEU A 190 7.76 -9.84 17.51
C LEU A 190 7.24 -11.24 17.83
N GLU A 191 6.12 -11.28 18.52
CA GLU A 191 5.52 -12.54 18.98
C GLU A 191 5.06 -13.39 17.79
N ARG A 192 5.48 -14.65 17.78
CA ARG A 192 5.17 -15.61 16.72
C ARG A 192 3.70 -16.04 16.77
N GLY A 193 3.10 -16.27 15.61
CA GLY A 193 1.72 -16.76 15.50
C GLY A 193 0.64 -15.84 16.10
N SER A 194 0.93 -14.55 16.25
CA SER A 194 0.14 -13.63 17.07
C SER A 194 -0.73 -12.66 16.27
N PHE A 195 -0.49 -12.51 14.96
CA PHE A 195 -1.23 -11.58 14.10
C PHE A 195 -2.28 -12.30 13.26
N ASP A 196 -3.54 -11.88 13.40
CA ASP A 196 -4.65 -12.32 12.56
C ASP A 196 -4.52 -11.85 11.11
N ALA A 197 -3.95 -10.67 10.89
CA ALA A 197 -3.72 -10.11 9.57
C ALA A 197 -2.32 -9.49 9.47
N VAL A 198 -1.59 -9.81 8.41
CA VAL A 198 -0.29 -9.20 8.14
C VAL A 198 -0.33 -8.58 6.75
N PHE A 199 -0.06 -7.27 6.68
CA PHE A 199 0.04 -6.52 5.45
C PHE A 199 1.52 -6.25 5.15
N CYS A 200 2.00 -6.72 4.01
CA CYS A 200 3.34 -6.45 3.51
C CYS A 200 3.24 -6.12 2.02
N ARG A 201 2.90 -4.87 1.71
CA ARG A 201 2.43 -4.46 0.39
C ARG A 201 3.37 -3.47 -0.26
N ASN A 202 3.57 -3.64 -1.56
CA ASN A 202 4.37 -2.75 -2.40
C ASN A 202 5.80 -2.56 -1.88
N LEU A 203 6.35 -3.58 -1.22
CA LEU A 203 7.69 -3.55 -0.62
C LEU A 203 8.68 -4.41 -1.42
N ALA A 204 8.24 -5.53 -2.00
CA ALA A 204 9.09 -6.51 -2.66
C ALA A 204 9.95 -5.91 -3.79
N ILE A 205 9.42 -4.91 -4.50
CA ILE A 205 10.10 -4.24 -5.62
C ILE A 205 11.34 -3.45 -5.19
N TYR A 206 11.42 -3.07 -3.92
CA TYR A 206 12.57 -2.35 -3.36
C TYR A 206 13.63 -3.32 -2.85
N LEU A 207 13.29 -4.60 -2.68
CA LEU A 207 14.11 -5.57 -1.98
C LEU A 207 14.95 -6.46 -2.90
N SER A 208 16.15 -6.78 -2.44
CA SER A 208 16.97 -7.86 -2.98
C SER A 208 16.31 -9.22 -2.71
N ASP A 209 16.70 -10.25 -3.45
CA ASP A 209 16.15 -11.61 -3.25
C ASP A 209 16.41 -12.14 -1.84
N THR A 210 17.57 -11.82 -1.25
CA THR A 210 17.89 -12.19 0.15
C THR A 210 16.99 -11.44 1.14
N GLY A 211 16.74 -10.16 0.90
CA GLY A 211 15.83 -9.36 1.72
C GLY A 211 14.39 -9.87 1.68
N ARG A 212 13.90 -10.23 0.49
CA ARG A 212 12.55 -10.80 0.35
C ARG A 212 12.41 -12.12 1.11
N ARG A 213 13.39 -13.03 1.03
CA ARG A 213 13.37 -14.30 1.79
C ARG A 213 13.40 -14.07 3.29
N ALA A 214 14.29 -13.21 3.78
CA ALA A 214 14.38 -12.91 5.20
C ALA A 214 13.09 -12.28 5.76
N ILE A 215 12.43 -11.41 4.99
CA ILE A 215 11.10 -10.90 5.35
C ILE A 215 10.07 -12.02 5.32
N GLY A 216 10.05 -12.85 4.26
CA GLY A 216 9.12 -13.98 4.15
C GLY A 216 9.14 -14.89 5.37
N GLU A 217 10.33 -15.26 5.86
CA GLU A 217 10.49 -16.05 7.08
C GLU A 217 9.85 -15.40 8.31
N GLN A 218 9.96 -14.07 8.47
CA GLN A 218 9.34 -13.37 9.58
C GLN A 218 7.82 -13.26 9.40
N LEU A 219 7.34 -12.94 8.19
CA LEU A 219 5.91 -12.88 7.88
C LEU A 219 5.24 -14.21 8.21
N ASP A 220 5.86 -15.32 7.78
CA ASP A 220 5.41 -16.66 8.11
C ASP A 220 5.38 -16.87 9.63
N ALA A 221 6.50 -16.65 10.32
CA ALA A 221 6.61 -16.91 11.75
C ALA A 221 5.62 -16.13 12.62
N MET A 222 5.28 -14.88 12.25
CA MET A 222 4.40 -14.00 13.01
C MET A 222 2.92 -14.22 12.75
N LEU A 223 2.56 -14.73 11.57
CA LEU A 223 1.17 -14.90 11.18
C LEU A 223 0.51 -16.02 11.99
N HIS A 224 -0.64 -15.71 12.61
CA HIS A 224 -1.48 -16.68 13.29
C HIS A 224 -1.82 -17.86 12.35
N PRO A 225 -1.99 -19.10 12.85
CA PRO A 225 -2.31 -20.25 11.99
C PRO A 225 -3.51 -20.03 11.06
N ASP A 226 -4.56 -19.39 11.57
CA ASP A 226 -5.77 -18.99 10.81
C ASP A 226 -5.71 -17.56 10.25
N GLY A 227 -4.53 -16.93 10.31
CA GLY A 227 -4.31 -15.56 9.86
C GLY A 227 -4.20 -15.44 8.35
N ILE A 228 -4.34 -14.21 7.85
CA ILE A 228 -4.28 -13.89 6.42
C ILE A 228 -3.14 -12.92 6.14
N LEU A 229 -2.32 -13.26 5.15
CA LEU A 229 -1.27 -12.42 4.59
C LEU A 229 -1.83 -11.61 3.41
N TYR A 230 -1.68 -10.29 3.45
CA TYR A 230 -2.11 -9.36 2.42
C TYR A 230 -0.90 -8.76 1.71
N LEU A 231 -0.82 -8.96 0.38
CA LEU A 231 0.28 -8.51 -0.46
C LEU A 231 -0.20 -7.49 -1.52
N GLY A 232 0.74 -6.82 -2.18
CA GLY A 232 0.44 -5.92 -3.28
C GLY A 232 -0.02 -6.65 -4.54
N HIS A 233 -0.68 -5.94 -5.46
CA HIS A 233 -1.21 -6.52 -6.70
C HIS A 233 -0.18 -7.29 -7.57
N ALA A 234 1.07 -6.82 -7.59
CA ALA A 234 2.18 -7.44 -8.32
C ALA A 234 3.00 -8.42 -7.45
N GLU A 235 2.62 -8.60 -6.18
CA GLU A 235 3.35 -9.41 -5.22
C GLU A 235 2.65 -10.76 -5.03
N ARG A 236 3.45 -11.81 -4.88
CA ARG A 236 2.98 -13.19 -4.67
C ARG A 236 3.80 -13.83 -3.54
N PRO A 237 3.26 -14.80 -2.80
CA PRO A 237 4.01 -15.52 -1.76
C PRO A 237 5.37 -16.05 -2.25
N ALA A 238 5.44 -16.53 -3.49
CA ALA A 238 6.68 -17.01 -4.11
C ALA A 238 7.82 -15.95 -4.16
N LEU A 239 7.50 -14.65 -4.25
CA LEU A 239 8.54 -13.61 -4.22
C LEU A 239 9.24 -13.52 -2.87
N PHE A 240 8.57 -13.98 -1.81
CA PHE A 240 9.07 -14.01 -0.44
C PHE A 240 9.55 -15.41 -0.01
N GLY A 241 9.58 -16.40 -0.91
CA GLY A 241 9.94 -17.78 -0.57
C GLY A 241 8.85 -18.55 0.17
N LEU A 242 7.58 -18.18 -0.04
CA LEU A 242 6.41 -18.74 0.64
C LEU A 242 5.50 -19.56 -0.30
N GLU A 243 6.02 -20.00 -1.46
CA GLU A 243 5.26 -20.66 -2.53
C GLU A 243 4.54 -21.95 -2.10
N ASP A 244 5.14 -22.74 -1.22
CA ASP A 244 4.58 -24.04 -0.82
C ASP A 244 3.58 -23.92 0.34
N GLY A 245 3.73 -22.88 1.17
CA GLY A 245 3.01 -22.71 2.43
C GLY A 245 1.73 -21.88 2.34
N PHE A 246 1.53 -21.13 1.26
CA PHE A 246 0.42 -20.17 1.15
C PHE A 246 -0.37 -20.34 -0.14
N GLU A 247 -1.68 -20.10 -0.05
CA GLU A 247 -2.60 -20.08 -1.18
C GLU A 247 -3.59 -18.92 -1.07
N SER A 248 -4.12 -18.48 -2.21
CA SER A 248 -5.14 -17.43 -2.24
C SER A 248 -6.37 -17.86 -1.45
N VAL A 249 -6.93 -16.95 -0.64
CA VAL A 249 -8.14 -17.21 0.15
C VAL A 249 -9.32 -17.56 -0.76
N GLN A 250 -9.86 -18.78 -0.60
CA GLN A 250 -11.02 -19.21 -1.38
C GLN A 250 -12.28 -18.43 -1.01
N GLY A 251 -13.08 -18.06 -2.03
CA GLY A 251 -14.29 -17.25 -1.83
C GLY A 251 -14.02 -15.80 -1.41
N GLY A 252 -12.76 -15.36 -1.42
CA GLY A 252 -12.40 -13.95 -1.27
C GLY A 252 -12.84 -13.10 -2.45
N GLN A 253 -12.92 -11.78 -2.25
CA GLN A 253 -13.22 -10.85 -3.33
C GLN A 253 -12.09 -10.84 -4.37
N PRO A 254 -12.38 -10.85 -5.68
CA PRO A 254 -11.36 -10.65 -6.71
C PRO A 254 -10.52 -9.39 -6.44
N GLY A 255 -9.21 -9.47 -6.67
CA GLY A 255 -8.27 -8.39 -6.34
C GLY A 255 -8.03 -8.16 -4.84
N ALA A 256 -8.38 -9.09 -3.94
CA ALA A 256 -8.09 -8.96 -2.51
C ALA A 256 -6.62 -9.18 -2.16
N PHE A 257 -5.85 -9.86 -3.01
CA PHE A 257 -4.43 -10.19 -2.79
C PHE A 257 -4.16 -10.77 -1.39
N ALA A 258 -5.08 -11.62 -0.94
CA ALA A 258 -5.14 -12.21 0.39
C ALA A 258 -4.79 -13.70 0.31
N PHE A 259 -3.84 -14.12 1.15
CA PHE A 259 -3.27 -15.46 1.14
C PHE A 259 -3.34 -16.08 2.53
N ALA A 260 -3.90 -17.27 2.64
CA ALA A 260 -3.94 -18.04 3.87
C ALA A 260 -2.89 -19.17 3.81
N ARG A 261 -2.52 -19.70 4.98
CA ARG A 261 -1.72 -20.92 5.03
C ARG A 261 -2.46 -22.05 4.34
N ARG A 262 -1.76 -22.79 3.49
CA ARG A 262 -2.31 -23.99 2.86
C ARG A 262 -2.68 -24.97 3.97
N SER A 263 -3.95 -25.35 4.04
CA SER A 263 -4.37 -26.42 4.93
C SER A 263 -3.80 -27.73 4.40
N VAL A 264 -2.76 -28.25 5.06
CA VAL A 264 -2.44 -29.67 4.93
C VAL A 264 -3.54 -30.38 5.70
N ALA A 265 -4.40 -31.14 5.03
CA ALA A 265 -5.38 -31.99 5.68
C ALA A 265 -4.67 -33.06 6.53
N ALA A 266 -4.25 -32.68 7.73
CA ALA A 266 -3.83 -33.60 8.77
C ALA A 266 -5.11 -33.96 9.55
N PRO A 267 -5.49 -35.25 9.62
CA PRO A 267 -6.65 -35.65 10.39
C PRO A 267 -6.39 -35.38 11.88
N GLY A 268 -7.13 -34.43 12.47
CA GLY A 268 -7.34 -34.40 13.92
C GLY A 268 -6.60 -33.34 14.75
N LEU A 269 -6.02 -32.28 14.19
CA LEU A 269 -5.69 -31.11 15.03
C LEU A 269 -6.98 -30.33 15.33
N LYS A 270 -7.48 -30.49 16.56
CA LYS A 270 -8.47 -29.57 17.14
C LYS A 270 -7.91 -28.16 17.06
N SER A 271 -8.76 -27.20 16.67
CA SER A 271 -8.46 -25.77 16.85
C SER A 271 -7.88 -25.56 18.24
N PRO A 272 -6.75 -24.85 18.39
CA PRO A 272 -6.30 -24.44 19.71
C PRO A 272 -7.46 -23.71 20.40
N ASP A 273 -7.65 -23.98 21.70
CA ASP A 273 -8.58 -23.24 22.55
C ASP A 273 -8.40 -21.72 22.30
N PRO A 274 -9.47 -20.91 22.39
CA PRO A 274 -9.35 -19.47 22.28
C PRO A 274 -8.31 -19.03 23.30
N PHE A 275 -7.16 -18.59 22.77
CA PHE A 275 -6.04 -18.10 23.57
C PHE A 275 -6.63 -17.15 24.61
N GLN A 276 -6.48 -17.51 25.89
CA GLN A 276 -6.79 -16.59 26.96
C GLN A 276 -5.83 -15.43 26.74
N SER A 277 -6.34 -14.34 26.18
CA SER A 277 -5.64 -13.08 26.15
C SER A 277 -5.55 -12.64 27.61
N ASP A 278 -4.56 -13.14 28.33
CA ASP A 278 -3.93 -12.32 29.35
C ASP A 278 -3.64 -11.01 28.63
N ARG A 279 -4.43 -9.99 28.98
CA ARG A 279 -4.34 -8.64 28.43
C ARG A 279 -2.87 -8.36 28.27
N TRP A 280 -2.43 -8.09 27.05
CA TRP A 280 -1.08 -7.64 26.81
C TRP A 280 -0.92 -6.32 27.58
N VAL A 281 -0.39 -6.44 28.80
CA VAL A 281 0.17 -5.34 29.55
C VAL A 281 1.50 -5.10 28.88
N ASP A 282 1.47 -4.32 27.80
CA ASP A 282 2.69 -3.72 27.34
C ASP A 282 3.24 -2.89 28.50
N ARG A 283 4.36 -3.35 29.06
CA ARG A 283 5.09 -2.59 30.09
C ARG A 283 5.62 -1.27 29.53
N ASP A 284 5.62 -1.12 28.20
CA ASP A 284 6.13 0.05 27.50
C ASP A 284 5.05 0.86 26.77
N ARG A 285 3.75 0.63 27.04
CA ARG A 285 2.69 1.54 26.57
C ARG A 285 2.88 2.90 27.24
N ALA A 286 3.62 3.79 26.60
CA ALA A 286 3.48 5.21 26.84
C ALA A 286 2.10 5.61 26.30
N PRO A 287 1.11 5.97 27.14
CA PRO A 287 -0.13 6.52 26.63
C PRO A 287 0.20 7.76 25.79
N PHE A 288 -0.50 7.93 24.66
CA PHE A 288 -0.55 9.19 23.93
C PHE A 288 -1.02 10.30 24.88
N THR A 289 -0.09 10.95 25.56
CA THR A 289 -0.34 12.12 26.40
C THR A 289 -0.10 13.34 25.52
N GLN A 290 -1.12 13.74 24.77
CA GLN A 290 -1.13 15.11 24.25
C GLN A 290 -1.45 16.05 25.41
N THR A 291 -0.43 16.72 25.94
CA THR A 291 -0.61 17.94 26.70
C THR A 291 -1.22 18.98 25.77
N SER A 292 -2.52 19.22 25.92
CA SER A 292 -3.19 20.32 25.21
C SER A 292 -2.68 21.64 25.78
N PRO A 293 -2.11 22.57 24.99
CA PRO A 293 -1.91 23.92 25.44
C PRO A 293 -3.28 24.57 25.66
N THR A 294 -3.50 25.11 26.84
CA THR A 294 -4.70 25.89 27.19
C THR A 294 -4.92 27.01 26.17
N ARG A 295 -6.05 26.94 25.47
CA ARG A 295 -6.51 27.96 24.52
C ARG A 295 -6.86 29.25 25.27
N PRO A 296 -6.29 30.42 24.92
CA PRO A 296 -6.79 31.69 25.43
C PRO A 296 -8.20 31.94 24.89
N THR A 297 -9.12 32.27 25.79
CA THR A 297 -10.49 32.70 25.47
C THR A 297 -10.45 34.06 24.79
N THR A 298 -11.00 34.16 23.58
CA THR A 298 -11.33 35.44 22.92
C THR A 298 -12.85 35.52 22.68
N PRO A 299 -13.46 36.72 22.81
CA PRO A 299 -14.92 36.86 22.90
C PRO A 299 -15.62 36.79 21.54
N ALA A 300 -16.90 36.42 21.58
CA ALA A 300 -17.81 36.34 20.44
C ALA A 300 -17.93 37.67 19.67
N ALA A 301 -18.01 37.56 18.34
CA ALA A 301 -18.35 38.64 17.42
C ALA A 301 -19.47 38.18 16.44
N PRO A 302 -20.25 39.12 15.88
CA PRO A 302 -21.70 38.95 15.69
C PRO A 302 -22.11 38.43 14.30
N LYS A 303 -23.35 37.92 14.22
CA LYS A 303 -24.04 37.52 12.98
C LYS A 303 -24.19 38.70 11.99
N PRO A 304 -24.06 38.47 10.69
CA PRO A 304 -24.67 39.32 9.68
C PRO A 304 -25.96 38.73 9.10
N LEU A 305 -26.78 39.66 8.65
CA LEU A 305 -28.16 39.57 8.20
C LEU A 305 -28.37 38.81 6.88
N SER A 306 -29.58 38.27 6.79
CA SER A 306 -30.30 37.88 5.58
C SER A 306 -30.36 39.01 4.54
N THR A 307 -30.10 38.67 3.27
CA THR A 307 -30.66 39.37 2.12
C THR A 307 -31.05 38.37 1.03
N ASN A 308 -32.34 38.35 0.70
CA ASN A 308 -32.92 37.69 -0.46
C ASN A 308 -32.35 38.30 -1.76
N ALA A 309 -31.98 37.44 -2.72
CA ALA A 309 -31.97 37.79 -4.14
C ALA A 309 -32.13 36.53 -5.02
N SER A 310 -33.33 36.42 -5.59
CA SER A 310 -33.77 35.85 -6.86
C SER A 310 -32.85 34.94 -7.69
N SER A 311 -33.38 33.76 -8.03
CA SER A 311 -32.91 32.87 -9.10
C SER A 311 -32.95 33.52 -10.50
N PRO A 312 -32.10 33.03 -11.42
CA PRO A 312 -32.57 32.64 -12.74
C PRO A 312 -32.28 31.16 -13.05
N ALA A 313 -33.19 30.61 -13.86
CA ALA A 313 -33.27 29.22 -14.28
C ALA A 313 -32.24 28.85 -15.37
N HIS A 314 -32.18 27.53 -15.62
CA HIS A 314 -31.51 26.78 -16.69
C HIS A 314 -30.04 26.39 -16.46
N ALA A 315 -29.87 25.30 -15.71
CA ALA A 315 -28.74 24.38 -15.89
C ALA A 315 -29.25 23.13 -16.64
N PRO A 316 -28.51 22.61 -17.64
CA PRO A 316 -28.84 21.34 -18.27
C PRO A 316 -28.63 20.18 -17.28
N ALA A 317 -29.50 19.17 -17.38
CA ALA A 317 -29.53 18.01 -16.50
C ALA A 317 -28.17 17.29 -16.41
N PRO A 318 -27.80 16.74 -15.23
CA PRO A 318 -26.62 15.92 -15.10
C PRO A 318 -26.80 14.64 -15.90
N VAL A 319 -25.85 14.40 -16.81
CA VAL A 319 -25.62 13.10 -17.42
C VAL A 319 -25.35 12.11 -16.28
N THR A 320 -26.24 11.16 -16.12
CA THR A 320 -26.07 9.99 -15.24
C THR A 320 -24.80 9.25 -15.64
N SER A 321 -23.76 9.27 -14.80
CA SER A 321 -22.61 8.39 -14.94
C SER A 321 -23.03 6.96 -14.56
N ASN A 322 -23.54 6.22 -15.54
CA ASN A 322 -23.64 4.77 -15.44
C ASN A 322 -22.22 4.21 -15.31
N ALA A 323 -21.89 3.57 -14.19
CA ALA A 323 -20.75 2.68 -14.12
C ALA A 323 -20.92 1.58 -15.19
N PRO A 324 -19.90 1.23 -15.98
CA PRO A 324 -20.04 0.14 -16.94
C PRO A 324 -20.21 -1.16 -16.15
N THR A 325 -21.33 -1.85 -16.34
CA THR A 325 -21.50 -3.21 -15.83
C THR A 325 -20.48 -4.09 -16.56
N GLU A 326 -19.41 -4.52 -15.87
CA GLU A 326 -18.42 -5.44 -16.44
C GLU A 326 -19.12 -6.70 -16.97
N SER A 327 -18.76 -7.11 -18.20
CA SER A 327 -19.28 -8.36 -18.77
C SER A 327 -18.87 -9.55 -17.90
N LYS A 328 -19.76 -10.52 -17.72
CA LYS A 328 -19.47 -11.79 -17.01
C LYS A 328 -18.22 -12.50 -17.54
N MET A 329 -17.91 -12.34 -18.83
CA MET A 329 -16.68 -12.90 -19.41
C MET A 329 -15.42 -12.19 -18.91
N LEU A 330 -15.46 -10.86 -18.76
CA LEU A 330 -14.32 -10.09 -18.24
C LEU A 330 -14.07 -10.41 -16.76
N GLN A 331 -15.14 -10.56 -15.98
CA GLN A 331 -15.06 -11.00 -14.59
C GLN A 331 -14.42 -12.40 -14.47
N SER A 332 -14.79 -13.33 -15.36
CA SER A 332 -14.18 -14.67 -15.42
C SER A 332 -12.69 -14.62 -15.79
N ALA A 333 -12.30 -13.77 -16.75
CA ALA A 333 -10.90 -13.55 -17.11
C ALA A 333 -10.09 -13.00 -15.93
N ARG A 334 -10.64 -12.04 -15.19
CA ARG A 334 -10.02 -11.48 -13.98
C ARG A 334 -9.86 -12.56 -12.90
N ALA A 335 -10.91 -13.33 -12.63
CA ALA A 335 -10.85 -14.42 -11.66
C ALA A 335 -9.77 -15.47 -12.00
N ALA A 336 -9.62 -15.81 -13.29
CA ALA A 336 -8.54 -16.70 -13.74
C ALA A 336 -7.14 -16.08 -13.53
N ALA A 337 -6.97 -14.78 -13.77
CA ALA A 337 -5.71 -14.08 -13.53
C ALA A 337 -5.36 -14.05 -12.04
N ASP A 338 -6.35 -13.78 -11.18
CA ASP A 338 -6.20 -13.74 -9.73
C ASP A 338 -5.84 -15.12 -9.15
N ALA A 339 -6.40 -16.19 -9.75
CA ALA A 339 -6.08 -17.58 -9.44
C ALA A 339 -4.70 -18.04 -9.96
N GLY A 340 -3.94 -17.17 -10.64
CA GLY A 340 -2.64 -17.50 -11.22
C GLY A 340 -2.70 -18.29 -12.53
N ASN A 341 -3.89 -18.56 -13.05
CA ASN A 341 -4.10 -19.24 -14.33
C ASN A 341 -3.95 -18.26 -15.50
N LEU A 342 -2.75 -17.69 -15.65
CA LEU A 342 -2.49 -16.58 -16.56
C LEU A 342 -2.78 -16.92 -18.03
N ARG A 343 -2.51 -18.15 -18.48
CA ARG A 343 -2.86 -18.57 -19.85
C ARG A 343 -4.36 -18.57 -20.08
N GLN A 344 -5.12 -19.12 -19.14
CA GLN A 344 -6.58 -19.13 -19.21
C GLN A 344 -7.15 -17.70 -19.19
N ALA A 345 -6.60 -16.83 -18.34
CA ALA A 345 -6.99 -15.42 -18.29
C ALA A 345 -6.72 -14.71 -19.63
N ALA A 346 -5.55 -14.95 -20.22
CA ALA A 346 -5.18 -14.41 -21.53
C ALA A 346 -6.14 -14.88 -22.61
N ASP A 347 -6.44 -16.17 -22.69
CA ASP A 347 -7.34 -16.74 -23.69
C ASP A 347 -8.75 -16.15 -23.63
N ILE A 348 -9.27 -15.91 -22.42
CA ILE A 348 -10.59 -15.30 -22.24
C ILE A 348 -10.53 -13.82 -22.62
N ALA A 349 -9.52 -13.08 -22.13
CA ALA A 349 -9.37 -11.65 -22.41
C ALA A 349 -9.14 -11.38 -23.90
N GLU A 350 -8.32 -12.17 -24.58
CA GLU A 350 -8.07 -12.06 -26.03
C GLU A 350 -9.34 -12.37 -26.84
N ARG A 351 -10.19 -13.28 -26.37
CA ARG A 351 -11.48 -13.56 -27.01
C ARG A 351 -12.46 -12.40 -26.88
N ILE A 352 -12.46 -11.69 -25.75
CA ILE A 352 -13.25 -10.46 -25.60
C ILE A 352 -12.66 -9.36 -26.48
N HIS A 353 -11.33 -9.27 -26.55
CA HIS A 353 -10.64 -8.31 -27.40
C HIS A 353 -10.90 -8.54 -28.90
N SER A 354 -11.09 -9.80 -29.32
CA SER A 354 -11.40 -10.14 -30.72
C SER A 354 -12.84 -9.81 -31.13
N THR A 355 -13.76 -9.63 -30.18
CA THR A 355 -15.10 -9.09 -30.47
C THR A 355 -15.11 -7.58 -30.67
N GLY A 356 -13.95 -6.92 -30.61
CA GLY A 356 -13.79 -5.48 -30.79
C GLY A 356 -13.85 -4.67 -29.49
N ASP A 357 -13.97 -5.32 -28.33
CA ASP A 357 -13.91 -4.63 -27.04
C ASP A 357 -12.51 -4.05 -26.83
N ARG A 358 -12.49 -2.77 -26.44
CA ARG A 358 -11.29 -1.97 -26.13
C ARG A 358 -11.51 -1.18 -24.84
N SER A 359 -12.34 -1.68 -23.93
CA SER A 359 -12.58 -1.05 -22.64
C SER A 359 -11.29 -0.97 -21.82
N LEU A 360 -11.20 0.08 -21.00
CA LEU A 360 -10.03 0.33 -20.15
C LEU A 360 -9.70 -0.89 -19.29
N ALA A 361 -10.70 -1.46 -18.61
CA ALA A 361 -10.55 -2.63 -17.73
C ALA A 361 -10.02 -3.87 -18.47
N LEU A 362 -10.45 -4.10 -19.72
CA LEU A 362 -9.94 -5.20 -20.54
C LEU A 362 -8.48 -4.98 -20.94
N MET A 363 -8.12 -3.74 -21.34
CA MET A 363 -6.76 -3.42 -21.76
C MET A 363 -5.77 -3.49 -20.59
N GLU A 364 -6.18 -3.06 -19.38
CA GLU A 364 -5.39 -3.21 -18.15
C GLU A 364 -5.19 -4.68 -17.79
N LEU A 365 -6.23 -5.52 -17.94
CA LEU A 365 -6.12 -6.96 -17.70
C LEU A 365 -5.15 -7.63 -18.68
N LEU A 366 -5.27 -7.33 -19.99
CA LEU A 366 -4.36 -7.86 -21.01
C LEU A 366 -2.91 -7.42 -20.75
N GLY A 367 -2.70 -6.15 -20.39
CA GLY A 367 -1.38 -5.62 -20.04
C GLY A 367 -0.74 -6.38 -18.88
N SER A 368 -1.52 -6.63 -17.82
CA SER A 368 -1.06 -7.34 -16.62
C SER A 368 -0.80 -8.82 -16.89
N VAL A 369 -1.72 -9.49 -17.59
CA VAL A 369 -1.63 -10.94 -17.85
C VAL A 369 -0.48 -11.26 -18.82
N HIS A 370 -0.31 -10.48 -19.89
CA HIS A 370 0.82 -10.68 -20.82
C HIS A 370 2.16 -10.41 -20.15
N LEU A 371 2.23 -9.41 -19.26
CA LEU A 371 3.43 -9.14 -18.49
C LEU A 371 3.77 -10.33 -17.57
N GLY A 372 2.77 -10.90 -16.91
CA GLY A 372 2.93 -12.09 -16.06
C GLY A 372 3.30 -13.36 -16.85
N LEU A 373 2.89 -13.47 -18.12
CA LEU A 373 3.30 -14.54 -19.03
C LEU A 373 4.70 -14.31 -19.65
N GLY A 374 5.32 -13.16 -19.40
CA GLY A 374 6.60 -12.77 -19.99
C GLY A 374 6.52 -12.22 -21.42
N ASP A 375 5.33 -12.09 -22.00
CA ASP A 375 5.12 -11.50 -23.33
C ASP A 375 5.14 -9.97 -23.24
N SER A 376 6.35 -9.42 -23.20
CA SER A 376 6.59 -7.98 -23.06
C SER A 376 6.04 -7.17 -24.24
N THR A 377 5.95 -7.76 -25.43
CA THR A 377 5.47 -7.09 -26.65
C THR A 377 3.96 -6.89 -26.62
N ARG A 378 3.21 -7.93 -26.26
CA ARG A 378 1.74 -7.82 -26.10
C ARG A 378 1.38 -6.97 -24.89
N ALA A 379 2.12 -7.10 -23.80
CA ALA A 379 1.94 -6.24 -22.62
C ALA A 379 2.12 -4.76 -22.97
N GLU A 380 3.20 -4.39 -23.67
CA GLU A 380 3.44 -3.01 -24.10
C GLU A 380 2.31 -2.49 -24.99
N SER A 381 1.84 -3.30 -25.93
CA SER A 381 0.75 -2.94 -26.83
C SER A 381 -0.55 -2.66 -26.06
N ALA A 382 -0.88 -3.48 -25.07
CA ALA A 382 -2.04 -3.30 -24.22
C ALA A 382 -1.93 -2.04 -23.34
N TRP A 383 -0.79 -1.84 -22.68
CA TRP A 383 -0.56 -0.65 -21.84
C TRP A 383 -0.58 0.66 -22.63
N ARG A 384 -0.10 0.66 -23.88
CA ARG A 384 -0.23 1.83 -24.78
C ARG A 384 -1.69 2.16 -25.08
N GLN A 385 -2.55 1.15 -25.22
CA GLN A 385 -3.98 1.35 -25.41
C GLN A 385 -4.66 1.88 -24.14
N VAL A 386 -4.24 1.41 -22.95
CA VAL A 386 -4.69 2.01 -21.67
C VAL A 386 -4.34 3.50 -21.63
N VAL A 387 -3.10 3.87 -21.95
CA VAL A 387 -2.68 5.29 -22.01
C VAL A 387 -3.39 6.08 -23.13
N TYR A 388 -3.83 5.42 -24.20
CA TYR A 388 -4.62 6.07 -25.23
C TYR A 388 -6.03 6.42 -24.73
N LEU A 389 -6.66 5.50 -23.99
CA LEU A 389 -8.01 5.66 -23.42
C LEU A 389 -8.02 6.60 -22.21
N ASP A 390 -6.99 6.51 -21.37
CA ASP A 390 -6.75 7.37 -20.23
C ASP A 390 -5.28 7.87 -20.23
N PRO A 391 -5.02 9.05 -20.82
CA PRO A 391 -3.69 9.63 -20.93
C PRO A 391 -2.96 9.91 -19.61
N GLN A 392 -3.69 9.93 -18.49
CA GLN A 392 -3.16 10.16 -17.14
C GLN A 392 -3.11 8.88 -16.30
N ASN A 393 -3.46 7.71 -16.87
CA ASN A 393 -3.40 6.44 -16.18
C ASN A 393 -1.97 6.14 -15.70
N VAL A 394 -1.74 6.37 -14.40
CA VAL A 394 -0.41 6.32 -13.78
C VAL A 394 0.15 4.90 -13.85
N GLU A 395 -0.69 3.89 -13.64
CA GLU A 395 -0.29 2.47 -13.67
C GLU A 395 0.26 2.07 -15.03
N ALA A 396 -0.47 2.36 -16.11
CA ALA A 396 -0.04 2.07 -17.47
C ALA A 396 1.24 2.82 -17.85
N LEU A 397 1.37 4.10 -17.45
CA LEU A 397 2.58 4.89 -17.67
C LEU A 397 3.80 4.28 -16.95
N LEU A 398 3.63 3.76 -15.73
CA LEU A 398 4.72 3.11 -15.01
C LEU A 398 5.11 1.77 -15.63
N HIS A 399 4.14 0.94 -16.06
CA HIS A 399 4.45 -0.30 -16.77
C HIS A 399 5.18 -0.05 -18.10
N LEU A 400 4.78 0.98 -18.85
CA LEU A 400 5.48 1.38 -20.07
C LEU A 400 6.89 1.91 -19.79
N ALA A 401 7.11 2.59 -18.67
CA ALA A 401 8.45 3.02 -18.26
C ALA A 401 9.36 1.81 -17.98
N ILE A 402 8.85 0.80 -17.26
CA ILE A 402 9.59 -0.44 -16.97
C ILE A 402 9.93 -1.19 -18.26
N LEU A 403 8.97 -1.32 -19.17
CA LEU A 403 9.17 -1.99 -20.46
C LEU A 403 10.18 -1.24 -21.33
N ALA A 404 10.18 0.10 -21.29
CA ALA A 404 11.16 0.94 -21.97
C ALA A 404 12.58 0.80 -21.38
N ASP A 405 12.72 0.67 -20.06
CA ASP A 405 14.04 0.43 -19.46
C ASP A 405 14.60 -0.95 -19.80
N ARG A 406 13.75 -1.99 -19.80
CA ARG A 406 14.17 -3.37 -20.15
C ARG A 406 14.76 -3.49 -21.54
N ARG A 407 14.37 -2.60 -22.47
CA ARG A 407 14.91 -2.53 -23.83
C ARG A 407 16.02 -1.48 -24.01
N GLY A 408 16.47 -0.85 -22.92
CA GLY A 408 17.54 0.15 -22.93
C GLY A 408 17.13 1.56 -23.40
N ASP A 409 15.83 1.85 -23.50
CA ASP A 409 15.31 3.15 -23.94
C ASP A 409 15.03 4.06 -22.73
N ALA A 410 16.11 4.47 -22.06
CA ALA A 410 16.05 5.30 -20.84
C ALA A 410 15.34 6.65 -21.08
N ALA A 411 15.48 7.22 -22.28
CA ALA A 411 14.84 8.48 -22.64
C ALA A 411 13.31 8.35 -22.68
N LEU A 412 12.79 7.27 -23.28
CA LEU A 412 11.35 7.03 -23.29
C LEU A 412 10.83 6.66 -21.90
N ALA A 413 11.58 5.85 -21.14
CA ALA A 413 11.20 5.50 -19.78
C ALA A 413 11.06 6.76 -18.90
N GLN A 414 11.99 7.71 -19.01
CA GLN A 414 11.92 8.99 -18.30
C GLN A 414 10.71 9.82 -18.72
N ARG A 415 10.34 9.82 -20.02
CA ARG A 415 9.13 10.52 -20.49
C ARG A 415 7.85 9.95 -19.88
N TYR A 416 7.74 8.63 -19.81
CA TYR A 416 6.57 8.00 -19.19
C TYR A 416 6.49 8.30 -17.68
N ARG A 417 7.61 8.20 -16.96
CA ARG A 417 7.69 8.61 -15.54
C ARG A 417 7.32 10.08 -15.32
N GLY A 418 7.84 10.97 -16.16
CA GLY A 418 7.53 12.39 -16.07
C GLY A 418 6.07 12.71 -16.35
N ARG A 419 5.39 11.92 -17.20
CA ARG A 419 3.94 12.02 -17.40
C ARG A 419 3.16 11.47 -16.21
N ALA A 420 3.58 10.33 -15.66
CA ALA A 420 2.97 9.74 -14.48
C ALA A 420 3.00 10.72 -13.29
N ALA A 421 4.14 11.38 -13.06
CA ALA A 421 4.30 12.39 -11.99
C ALA A 421 3.51 13.69 -12.20
N LYS A 422 3.05 13.98 -13.42
CA LYS A 422 2.19 15.15 -13.71
C LYS A 422 0.70 14.83 -13.59
N GLY A 423 0.31 13.56 -13.75
CA GLY A 423 -1.05 13.10 -13.49
C GLY A 423 -1.39 13.03 -12.00
N THR A 424 -0.39 13.17 -11.12
CA THR A 424 -0.52 13.18 -9.66
C THR A 424 -0.52 14.58 -9.04
N SER A 425 -0.45 15.64 -9.86
CA SER A 425 -0.34 17.06 -9.45
C SER A 425 -1.68 17.73 -9.21
#